data_AF-A0A919CR10-F1
#
_entry.id   AF-A0A919CR10-F1
#
_cell.length_a   1.000
_cell.length_b   1.000
_cell.length_c   1.000
_cell.angle_alpha   90.00
_cell.angle_beta   90.00
_cell.angle_gamma   90.00
#
_symmetry.space_group_name_H-M   'P 1'
#
loop_
_entity.id
_entity.type
_entity.pdbx_description
1 polymer ?
#
loop_
_entity_poly.entity_id
_entity_poly.type
_entity_poly.pdbx_seq_one_letter_code
_entity_poly.pdbx_strand_id
1 'polypeptide(L)'
;MRTPVFEGGPAPLGRDCLGDDAVGRLAGYWFELADADAAGGVPLRSSFDPARVVDLLPRLVIAEHLGGHDFRYRLLGTEVDSFTKARYTGKRSSEIEGHGPGNRIHDVFVATLEGGRPYAMAMPYVGSSRFCRSVRQLSLPFRTEAGGDQIISLIDFDLRPGVVPSLVPAADRGLL
;
A
#
# COMPACT_ATOMS: atom_id res chain seq x y z
N MET A 1 20.56 -0.65 1.35
CA MET A 1 20.25 0.38 0.31
C MET A 1 18.77 0.76 0.39
N ARG A 2 18.31 1.95 -0.03
CA ARG A 2 16.86 2.30 -0.04
C ARG A 2 16.25 1.95 -1.41
N THR A 3 15.09 1.31 -1.42
CA THR A 3 14.39 0.95 -2.68
C THR A 3 13.96 2.21 -3.43
N PRO A 4 14.21 2.37 -4.74
CA PRO A 4 13.81 3.56 -5.47
C PRO A 4 12.29 3.60 -5.66
N VAL A 5 11.72 4.79 -5.52
CA VAL A 5 10.32 5.11 -5.84
C VAL A 5 10.29 6.52 -6.43
N PHE A 6 9.38 6.76 -7.38
CA PHE A 6 9.39 7.98 -8.19
C PHE A 6 8.13 8.83 -7.95
N GLU A 7 8.26 10.15 -8.03
CA GLU A 7 7.15 11.09 -7.83
C GLU A 7 6.24 11.25 -9.07
N GLY A 8 6.67 10.70 -10.22
CA GLY A 8 5.98 10.81 -11.52
C GLY A 8 4.74 9.93 -11.67
N GLY A 9 4.34 9.18 -10.64
CA GLY A 9 3.20 8.26 -10.65
C GLY A 9 3.58 6.81 -10.39
N PRO A 10 2.63 5.87 -10.54
CA PRO A 10 2.87 4.44 -10.35
C PRO A 10 3.94 3.94 -11.32
N ALA A 11 5.01 3.34 -10.79
CA ALA A 11 6.04 2.68 -11.60
C ALA A 11 6.17 1.21 -11.18
N PRO A 12 6.42 0.28 -12.14
CA PRO A 12 6.68 -1.10 -11.79
C PRO A 12 7.98 -1.21 -10.98
N LEU A 13 7.97 -2.05 -9.95
CA LEU A 13 9.14 -2.30 -9.11
C LEU A 13 9.77 -3.65 -9.46
N GLY A 14 11.05 -3.64 -9.84
CA GLY A 14 11.83 -4.84 -10.19
C GLY A 14 12.58 -5.44 -9.01
N ARG A 15 13.03 -6.69 -9.16
CA ARG A 15 13.81 -7.42 -8.15
C ARG A 15 15.23 -6.86 -7.97
N ASP A 16 15.77 -6.31 -9.05
CA ASP A 16 17.12 -5.78 -9.18
C ASP A 16 17.34 -4.46 -8.42
N CYS A 17 16.26 -3.77 -8.03
CA CYS A 17 16.33 -2.49 -7.35
C CYS A 17 15.88 -2.52 -5.88
N LEU A 18 15.65 -3.71 -5.31
CA LEU A 18 15.18 -3.83 -3.93
C LEU A 18 16.29 -3.48 -2.92
N GLY A 19 15.93 -2.62 -1.98
CA GLY A 19 16.72 -2.30 -0.80
C GLY A 19 16.31 -3.12 0.43
N ASP A 20 16.93 -2.79 1.56
CA ASP A 20 16.66 -3.44 2.86
C ASP A 20 15.59 -2.69 3.67
N ASP A 21 14.99 -1.65 3.08
CA ASP A 21 13.94 -0.85 3.68
C ASP A 21 12.59 -1.58 3.67
N ALA A 22 11.56 -0.99 4.29
CA ALA A 22 10.23 -1.62 4.39
C ALA A 22 9.63 -1.98 3.02
N VAL A 23 9.80 -1.08 2.03
CA VAL A 23 9.37 -1.31 0.64
C VAL A 23 10.09 -2.52 0.04
N GLY A 24 11.42 -2.55 0.11
CA GLY A 24 12.22 -3.62 -0.48
C GLY A 24 11.98 -4.98 0.19
N ARG A 25 11.88 -5.01 1.53
CA ARG A 25 11.58 -6.23 2.28
C ARG A 25 10.21 -6.82 1.92
N LEU A 26 9.16 -6.00 1.84
CA LEU A 26 7.83 -6.50 1.50
C LEU A 26 7.73 -6.94 0.03
N ALA A 27 8.33 -6.19 -0.90
CA ALA A 27 8.37 -6.56 -2.31
C ALA A 27 9.19 -7.84 -2.53
N GLY A 28 10.33 -7.98 -1.86
CA GLY A 28 11.16 -9.19 -1.87
C GLY A 28 10.38 -10.41 -1.40
N TYR A 29 9.65 -10.26 -0.27
CA TYR A 29 8.78 -11.33 0.21
C TYR A 29 7.69 -11.70 -0.82
N TRP A 30 7.06 -10.71 -1.47
CA TRP A 30 6.10 -10.99 -2.54
C TRP A 30 6.72 -11.78 -3.69
N PHE A 31 7.94 -11.45 -4.11
CA PHE A 31 8.63 -12.16 -5.18
C PHE A 31 8.97 -13.60 -4.81
N GLU A 32 9.32 -13.87 -3.55
CA GLU A 32 9.47 -15.25 -3.05
C GLU A 32 8.16 -16.05 -3.19
N LEU A 33 7.02 -15.42 -2.83
CA LEU A 33 5.71 -16.05 -2.98
C LEU A 33 5.36 -16.29 -4.46
N ALA A 34 5.67 -15.32 -5.32
CA ALA A 34 5.45 -15.42 -6.76
C ALA A 34 6.25 -16.57 -7.40
N ASP A 35 7.48 -16.81 -6.94
CA ASP A 35 8.33 -17.91 -7.41
C ASP A 35 7.84 -19.28 -6.92
N ALA A 36 7.30 -19.32 -5.71
CA ALA A 36 6.76 -20.55 -5.12
C ALA A 36 5.39 -20.94 -5.69
N ASP A 37 4.68 -20.02 -6.35
CA ASP A 37 3.36 -20.27 -6.92
C ASP A 37 3.45 -21.10 -8.20
N ALA A 38 2.76 -22.23 -8.23
CA ALA A 38 2.82 -23.17 -9.36
C ALA A 38 2.25 -22.61 -10.67
N ALA A 39 1.36 -21.61 -10.62
CA ALA A 39 0.85 -20.96 -11.83
C ALA A 39 1.83 -19.92 -12.40
N GLY A 40 2.83 -19.51 -11.60
CA GLY A 40 3.76 -18.43 -11.92
C GLY A 40 3.09 -17.06 -11.92
N GLY A 41 3.81 -16.03 -11.48
CA GLY A 41 3.34 -14.64 -11.52
C GLY A 41 2.66 -14.19 -10.23
N VAL A 42 1.37 -13.86 -10.27
CA VAL A 42 0.66 -13.28 -9.12
C VAL A 42 0.38 -14.38 -8.07
N PRO A 43 0.89 -14.27 -6.83
CA PRO A 43 0.69 -15.29 -5.80
C PRO A 43 -0.75 -15.31 -5.28
N LEU A 44 -1.17 -16.46 -4.74
CA LEU A 44 -2.40 -16.56 -3.95
C LEU A 44 -2.28 -15.74 -2.66
N ARG A 45 -3.36 -15.04 -2.30
CA ARG A 45 -3.47 -14.28 -1.05
C ARG A 45 -3.27 -15.16 0.18
N SER A 46 -3.70 -16.42 0.15
CA SER A 46 -3.54 -17.39 1.24
C SER A 46 -2.08 -17.76 1.51
N SER A 47 -1.18 -17.56 0.54
CA SER A 47 0.26 -17.80 0.72
C SER A 47 0.97 -16.69 1.48
N PHE A 48 0.32 -15.53 1.66
CA PHE A 48 0.88 -14.43 2.45
C PHE A 48 0.69 -14.68 3.95
N ASP A 49 1.80 -14.92 4.63
CA ASP A 49 1.92 -15.07 6.07
C ASP A 49 2.28 -13.72 6.72
N PRO A 50 1.35 -13.08 7.46
CA PRO A 50 1.63 -11.82 8.14
C PRO A 50 2.71 -11.91 9.22
N ALA A 51 3.00 -13.11 9.75
CA ALA A 51 4.04 -13.29 10.77
C ALA A 51 5.46 -13.03 10.23
N ARG A 52 5.65 -13.06 8.90
CA ARG A 52 6.93 -12.73 8.26
C ARG A 52 7.21 -11.23 8.19
N VAL A 53 6.20 -10.39 8.39
CA VAL A 53 6.28 -8.92 8.22
C VAL A 53 5.56 -8.17 9.34
N VAL A 54 5.61 -8.69 10.58
CA VAL A 54 4.89 -8.15 11.75
C VAL A 54 5.14 -6.65 11.95
N ASP A 55 6.37 -6.19 11.75
CA ASP A 55 6.79 -4.79 11.88
C ASP A 55 6.24 -3.87 10.77
N LEU A 56 5.70 -4.45 9.70
CA LEU A 56 5.08 -3.71 8.61
C LEU A 56 3.55 -3.67 8.73
N LEU A 57 2.93 -4.58 9.49
CA LEU A 57 1.47 -4.70 9.60
C LEU A 57 0.74 -3.38 9.96
N PRO A 58 1.25 -2.53 10.87
CA PRO A 58 0.61 -1.23 11.17
C PRO A 58 0.50 -0.30 9.96
N ARG A 59 1.33 -0.51 8.92
CA ARG A 59 1.43 0.30 7.72
C ARG A 59 0.80 -0.34 6.48
N LEU A 60 0.18 -1.52 6.62
CA LEU A 60 -0.45 -2.21 5.50
C LEU A 60 -1.90 -1.77 5.28
N VAL A 61 -2.33 -1.77 4.03
CA VAL A 61 -3.72 -1.62 3.59
C VAL A 61 -4.08 -2.82 2.74
N ILE A 62 -5.23 -3.42 2.99
CA ILE A 62 -5.78 -4.48 2.14
C ILE A 62 -6.99 -3.89 1.40
N ALA A 63 -6.92 -3.93 0.07
CA ALA A 63 -8.00 -3.52 -0.81
C ALA A 63 -8.45 -4.71 -1.67
N GLU A 64 -9.77 -4.90 -1.80
CA GLU A 64 -10.36 -5.89 -2.68
C GLU A 64 -10.94 -5.20 -3.90
N HIS A 65 -10.60 -5.70 -5.09
CA HIS A 65 -11.17 -5.24 -6.33
C HIS A 65 -12.63 -5.70 -6.46
N LEU A 66 -13.53 -4.76 -6.76
CA LEU A 66 -14.95 -5.04 -6.96
C LEU A 66 -15.36 -5.10 -8.44
N GLY A 67 -14.39 -5.00 -9.35
CA GLY A 67 -14.61 -4.76 -10.79
C GLY A 67 -14.54 -3.29 -11.16
N GLY A 68 -14.23 -3.02 -12.43
CA GLY A 68 -14.01 -1.66 -12.93
C GLY A 68 -12.89 -0.95 -12.14
N HIS A 69 -13.17 0.27 -11.68
CA HIS A 69 -12.24 1.10 -10.90
C HIS A 69 -12.69 1.26 -9.44
N ASP A 70 -13.35 0.27 -8.83
CA ASP A 70 -13.78 0.37 -7.43
C ASP A 70 -13.16 -0.71 -6.55
N PHE A 71 -12.78 -0.30 -5.34
CA PHE A 71 -12.06 -1.10 -4.37
C PHE A 71 -12.75 -1.03 -3.01
N ARG A 72 -12.90 -2.16 -2.32
CA ARG A 72 -13.32 -2.19 -0.91
C ARG A 72 -12.10 -2.28 -0.01
N TYR A 73 -11.97 -1.35 0.93
CA TYR A 73 -10.95 -1.44 1.97
C TYR A 73 -11.33 -2.52 2.98
N ARG A 74 -10.55 -3.60 3.02
CA ARG A 74 -10.75 -4.74 3.92
C ARG A 74 -10.02 -4.56 5.25
N LEU A 75 -8.88 -3.89 5.22
CA LEU A 75 -8.07 -3.62 6.41
C LEU A 75 -7.23 -2.37 6.19
N LEU A 76 -7.15 -1.52 7.21
CA LEU A 76 -6.12 -0.51 7.35
C LEU A 76 -5.32 -0.82 8.62
N GLY A 77 -3.99 -0.85 8.48
CA GLY A 77 -3.09 -0.98 9.61
C GLY A 77 -3.23 0.23 10.53
N THR A 78 -2.96 0.04 11.81
CA THR A 78 -3.22 1.02 12.87
C THR A 78 -2.51 2.35 12.67
N GLU A 79 -1.31 2.34 12.07
CA GLU A 79 -0.58 3.56 11.73
C GLU A 79 -1.25 4.31 10.58
N VAL A 80 -1.64 3.60 9.52
CA VAL A 80 -2.39 4.20 8.39
C VAL A 80 -3.73 4.75 8.87
N ASP A 81 -4.49 3.98 9.63
CA ASP A 81 -5.80 4.37 10.18
C ASP A 81 -5.68 5.64 11.02
N SER A 82 -4.59 5.78 11.80
CA SER A 82 -4.34 6.99 12.60
C SER A 82 -4.23 8.26 11.76
N PHE A 83 -3.77 8.12 10.51
CA PHE A 83 -3.55 9.21 9.60
C PHE A 83 -4.79 9.56 8.77
N THR A 84 -5.76 8.64 8.64
CA THR A 84 -7.00 8.88 7.88
C THR A 84 -8.00 9.79 8.59
N LYS A 85 -8.77 10.57 7.84
CA LYS A 85 -9.81 11.47 8.41
C LYS A 85 -10.99 10.72 9.04
N ALA A 86 -11.22 9.48 8.63
CA ALA A 86 -12.29 8.64 9.15
C ALA A 86 -11.95 7.16 8.97
N ARG A 87 -12.70 6.28 9.65
CA ARG A 87 -12.57 4.84 9.44
C ARG A 87 -13.01 4.46 8.02
N TYR A 88 -12.07 3.96 7.23
CA TYR A 88 -12.31 3.54 5.84
C TYR A 88 -12.54 2.03 5.70
N THR A 89 -12.18 1.22 6.70
CA THR A 89 -12.44 -0.22 6.68
C THR A 89 -13.93 -0.51 6.43
N GLY A 90 -14.21 -1.35 5.44
CA GLY A 90 -15.55 -1.73 4.98
C GLY A 90 -16.10 -0.85 3.86
N LYS A 91 -15.58 0.37 3.67
CA LYS A 91 -16.03 1.30 2.62
C LYS A 91 -15.39 1.01 1.27
N ARG A 92 -16.07 1.45 0.22
CA ARG A 92 -15.56 1.48 -1.15
C ARG A 92 -14.79 2.77 -1.42
N SER A 93 -13.84 2.74 -2.35
CA SER A 93 -13.19 3.95 -2.86
C SER A 93 -14.20 4.96 -3.40
N SER A 94 -15.27 4.50 -4.05
CA SER A 94 -16.36 5.33 -4.55
C SER A 94 -17.22 6.00 -3.47
N GLU A 95 -17.20 5.46 -2.24
CA GLU A 95 -17.96 5.99 -1.09
C GLU A 95 -17.15 7.02 -0.28
N ILE A 96 -15.86 7.20 -0.61
CA ILE A 96 -14.96 8.10 0.09
C ILE A 96 -14.56 9.22 -0.88
N GLU A 97 -14.89 10.46 -0.51
CA GLU A 97 -14.55 11.64 -1.31
C GLU A 97 -13.05 11.67 -1.58
N GLY A 98 -12.68 11.82 -2.86
CA GLY A 98 -11.29 11.91 -3.27
C GLY A 98 -10.50 10.59 -3.25
N HIS A 99 -11.13 9.42 -3.07
CA HIS A 99 -10.46 8.10 -3.12
C HIS A 99 -10.74 7.30 -4.41
N GLY A 100 -11.57 7.81 -5.31
CA GLY A 100 -11.83 7.22 -6.63
C GLY A 100 -10.82 7.63 -7.71
N PRO A 101 -11.14 7.43 -9.00
CA PRO A 101 -10.28 7.80 -10.13
C PRO A 101 -9.76 9.24 -10.05
N GLY A 102 -8.47 9.42 -10.36
CA GLY A 102 -7.76 10.71 -10.22
C GLY A 102 -7.09 10.89 -8.85
N ASN A 103 -7.29 9.96 -7.91
CA ASN A 103 -6.49 9.85 -6.70
C ASN A 103 -5.24 9.00 -6.95
N ARG A 104 -4.07 9.46 -6.52
CA ARG A 104 -2.80 8.75 -6.75
C ARG A 104 -2.73 7.35 -6.13
N ILE A 105 -3.29 7.15 -4.93
CA ILE A 105 -3.35 5.84 -4.26
C ILE A 105 -4.19 4.88 -5.10
N HIS A 106 -5.33 5.37 -5.61
CA HIS A 106 -6.21 4.64 -6.50
C HIS A 106 -5.51 4.28 -7.82
N ASP A 107 -4.78 5.23 -8.43
CA ASP A 107 -4.03 4.99 -9.66
C ASP A 107 -2.99 3.87 -9.50
N VAL A 108 -2.30 3.80 -8.35
CA VAL A 108 -1.39 2.69 -8.05
C VAL A 108 -2.15 1.37 -7.94
N PHE A 109 -3.32 1.35 -7.32
CA PHE A 109 -4.11 0.12 -7.22
C PHE A 109 -4.51 -0.42 -8.59
N VAL A 110 -4.98 0.45 -9.47
CA VAL A 110 -5.33 0.09 -10.86
C VAL A 110 -4.10 -0.45 -11.60
N ALA A 111 -2.98 0.28 -11.58
CA ALA A 111 -1.75 -0.14 -12.26
C ALA A 111 -1.20 -1.49 -11.73
N THR A 112 -1.36 -1.74 -10.43
CA THR A 112 -0.91 -2.99 -9.79
C THR A 112 -1.70 -4.19 -10.29
N LEU A 113 -3.03 -4.07 -10.40
CA LEU A 113 -3.89 -5.15 -10.89
C LEU A 113 -3.69 -5.38 -12.38
N GLU A 114 -3.71 -4.32 -13.19
CA GLU A 114 -3.51 -4.42 -14.64
C GLU A 114 -2.13 -5.00 -14.99
N GLY A 115 -1.10 -4.65 -14.22
CA GLY A 115 0.25 -5.12 -14.44
C GLY A 115 0.53 -6.52 -13.88
N GLY A 116 -0.28 -7.03 -12.96
CA GLY A 116 -0.05 -8.31 -12.28
C GLY A 116 1.31 -8.41 -11.59
N ARG A 117 1.86 -7.27 -11.13
CA ARG A 117 3.19 -7.19 -10.51
C ARG A 117 3.28 -6.02 -9.52
N PRO A 118 4.34 -5.93 -8.70
CA PRO A 118 4.54 -4.82 -7.78
C PRO A 118 4.62 -3.46 -8.49
N TYR A 119 3.89 -2.49 -7.98
CA TYR A 119 4.01 -1.08 -8.37
C TYR A 119 4.27 -0.22 -7.14
N ALA A 120 5.09 0.82 -7.31
CA ALA A 120 5.41 1.76 -6.25
C ALA A 120 5.45 3.20 -6.75
N MET A 121 5.27 4.15 -5.83
CA MET A 121 5.41 5.58 -6.09
C MET A 121 5.81 6.33 -4.82
N ALA A 122 6.32 7.54 -5.01
CA ALA A 122 6.41 8.55 -3.96
C ALA A 122 5.35 9.62 -4.18
N MET A 123 4.80 10.14 -3.09
CA MET A 123 3.90 11.28 -3.10
C MET A 123 4.43 12.35 -2.16
N PRO A 124 4.39 13.63 -2.55
CA PRO A 124 4.55 14.70 -1.59
C PRO A 124 3.43 14.59 -0.57
N TYR A 125 3.76 14.84 0.69
CA TYR A 125 2.76 14.85 1.73
C TYR A 125 1.87 16.10 1.57
N VAL A 126 0.60 15.90 1.18
CA VAL A 126 -0.38 16.97 0.95
C VAL A 126 -1.32 17.22 2.14
N GLY A 127 -1.12 16.48 3.25
CA GLY A 127 -1.89 16.64 4.48
C GLY A 127 -1.43 17.84 5.31
N SER A 128 -2.18 18.14 6.38
CA SER A 128 -1.85 19.25 7.30
C SER A 128 -0.72 18.92 8.29
N SER A 129 -0.32 17.65 8.41
CA SER A 129 0.74 17.25 9.33
C SER A 129 2.07 17.92 8.96
N ARG A 130 2.61 18.68 9.91
CA ARG A 130 3.97 19.21 9.83
C ARG A 130 5.02 18.11 10.00
N PHE A 131 4.60 16.90 10.36
CA PHE A 131 5.47 15.81 10.80
C PHE A 131 5.85 14.84 9.68
N CYS A 132 5.07 14.75 8.61
CA CYS A 132 5.35 13.86 7.48
C CYS A 132 5.88 14.67 6.29
N ARG A 133 7.00 14.25 5.71
CA ARG A 133 7.63 14.92 4.57
C ARG A 133 7.11 14.39 3.24
N SER A 134 7.04 13.07 3.13
CA SER A 134 6.57 12.36 1.96
C SER A 134 5.99 11.01 2.36
N VAL A 135 5.25 10.41 1.43
CA VAL A 135 4.72 9.06 1.58
C VAL A 135 5.25 8.23 0.42
N ARG A 136 5.71 7.04 0.72
CA ARG A 136 6.04 6.04 -0.29
C ARG A 136 4.98 4.95 -0.22
N GLN A 137 4.44 4.60 -1.37
CA GLN A 137 3.47 3.52 -1.48
C GLN A 137 4.07 2.40 -2.31
N LEU A 138 3.92 1.17 -1.80
CA LEU A 138 4.10 -0.07 -2.57
C LEU A 138 2.74 -0.75 -2.63
N SER A 139 2.36 -1.31 -3.76
CA SER A 139 1.16 -2.11 -3.93
C SER A 139 1.50 -3.43 -4.62
N LEU A 140 0.95 -4.50 -4.07
CA LEU A 140 1.25 -5.88 -4.43
C LEU A 140 -0.03 -6.61 -4.79
N PRO A 141 -0.15 -7.21 -5.99
CA PRO A 141 -1.34 -7.94 -6.38
C PRO A 141 -1.34 -9.35 -5.78
N PHE A 142 -2.53 -9.84 -5.45
CA PHE A 142 -2.76 -11.19 -4.99
C PHE A 142 -4.05 -11.73 -5.60
N ARG A 143 -4.03 -12.99 -6.03
CA ARG A 143 -5.23 -13.71 -6.44
C ARG A 143 -5.97 -14.24 -5.22
N THR A 144 -7.29 -14.35 -5.33
CA THR A 144 -8.12 -15.04 -4.33
C THR A 144 -8.84 -16.21 -4.99
N GLU A 145 -9.07 -17.29 -4.24
CA GLU A 145 -9.78 -18.47 -4.78
C GLU A 145 -11.27 -18.18 -5.05
N ALA A 146 -11.86 -17.24 -4.30
CA ALA A 146 -13.28 -16.87 -4.39
C ALA A 146 -13.58 -15.85 -5.50
N GLY A 147 -12.56 -15.36 -6.21
CA GLY A 147 -12.67 -14.22 -7.12
C GLY A 147 -12.61 -12.87 -6.40
N GLY A 148 -12.27 -11.83 -7.15
CA GLY A 148 -11.96 -10.50 -6.60
C GLY A 148 -10.50 -10.44 -6.15
N ASP A 149 -9.63 -10.03 -7.07
CA ASP A 149 -8.20 -9.88 -6.79
C ASP A 149 -7.99 -8.84 -5.69
N GLN A 150 -6.99 -9.08 -4.85
CA GLN A 150 -6.65 -8.23 -3.74
C GLN A 150 -5.33 -7.52 -3.96
N ILE A 151 -5.22 -6.37 -3.33
CA ILE A 151 -3.98 -5.62 -3.20
C ILE A 151 -3.63 -5.57 -1.73
N ILE A 152 -2.39 -5.95 -1.41
CA ILE A 152 -1.75 -5.55 -0.16
C ILE A 152 -0.83 -4.38 -0.49
N SER A 153 -1.08 -3.25 0.14
CA SER A 153 -0.30 -2.03 -0.05
C SER A 153 0.39 -1.62 1.23
N LEU A 154 1.66 -1.23 1.14
CA LEU A 154 2.41 -0.63 2.23
C LEU A 154 2.42 0.88 2.06
N ILE A 155 2.07 1.60 3.12
CA ILE A 155 2.19 3.05 3.22
C ILE A 155 3.37 3.37 4.15
N ASP A 156 4.50 3.74 3.56
CA ASP A 156 5.73 4.08 4.28
C ASP A 156 5.83 5.61 4.43
N PHE A 157 5.58 6.10 5.65
CA PHE A 157 5.62 7.51 5.98
C PHE A 157 7.06 7.97 6.25
N ASP A 158 7.54 8.95 5.49
CA ASP A 158 8.81 9.64 5.78
C ASP A 158 8.55 10.72 6.84
N LEU A 159 8.57 10.30 8.10
CA LEU A 159 8.38 11.19 9.23
C LEU A 159 9.66 12.00 9.54
N ARG A 160 9.47 13.21 10.04
CA ARG A 160 10.57 14.01 10.59
C ARG A 160 11.20 13.29 11.80
N PRO A 161 12.51 13.44 12.04
CA PRO A 161 13.18 12.84 13.19
C PRO A 161 12.46 13.17 14.51
N GLY A 162 12.34 12.17 15.39
CA GLY A 162 11.71 12.31 16.71
C GLY A 162 10.18 12.23 16.73
N VAL A 163 9.52 12.07 15.58
CA VAL A 163 8.07 11.88 15.50
C VAL A 163 7.73 10.40 15.66
N VAL A 164 6.85 10.10 16.60
CA VAL A 164 6.20 8.79 16.72
C VAL A 164 4.76 8.93 16.21
N PRO A 165 4.33 8.18 15.17
CA PRO A 165 3.01 8.36 14.56
C PRO A 165 1.86 8.25 15.57
N SER A 166 1.93 7.25 16.46
CA SER A 166 0.93 7.02 17.52
C SER A 166 0.86 8.16 18.56
N LEU A 167 1.84 9.06 18.60
CA LEU A 167 1.88 10.23 19.49
C LEU A 167 1.53 11.55 18.80
N VAL A 168 1.37 11.59 17.47
CA VAL A 168 0.88 12.78 16.76
C VAL A 168 -0.54 13.10 17.22
N PRO A 169 -0.93 14.32 17.61
CA PRO A 169 -2.31 14.60 18.02
C PRO A 169 -3.30 14.34 16.88
N ALA A 170 -4.48 13.76 17.16
CA ALA A 170 -5.48 13.45 16.13
C ALA A 170 -5.89 14.68 15.29
N ALA A 171 -5.89 15.88 15.87
CA ALA A 171 -6.15 17.14 15.17
C ALA A 171 -5.08 17.49 14.12
N ASP A 172 -3.86 16.96 14.27
CA ASP A 172 -2.73 17.15 13.36
C ASP A 172 -2.57 15.97 12.37
N ARG A 173 -3.41 14.93 12.50
CA ARG A 173 -3.46 13.76 11.63
C ARG A 173 -4.55 13.92 10.57
N GLY A 174 -4.37 14.88 9.66
CA GLY A 174 -5.29 15.07 8.54
C GLY A 174 -4.70 14.58 7.23
N LEU A 175 -5.01 13.34 6.81
CA LEU A 175 -4.67 12.82 5.49
C LEU A 175 -5.87 12.23 4.76
N LEU A 176 -5.97 12.68 3.50
CA LEU A 176 -6.88 12.21 2.45
C LEU A 176 -8.33 12.64 2.68
#